data_AF-A0A7S4E5U7-F1
#
_entry.id   AF-A0A7S4E5U7-F1
#
_cell.length_a   1.000
_cell.length_b   1.000
_cell.length_c   1.000
_cell.angle_alpha   90.00
_cell.angle_beta   90.00
_cell.angle_gamma   90.00
#
_symmetry.space_group_name_H-M   'P 1'
#
loop_
_entity.id
_entity.type
_entity.pdbx_description
1 polymer ?
#
loop_
_entity_poly.entity_id
_entity_poly.type
_entity_poly.pdbx_seq_one_letter_code
_entity_poly.pdbx_strand_id
1 'polypeptide(L)'
;MLIVKNKAALVRAGPSLASDVIGELPKGTVLTCGESAFHDGVARREVLAPLKGWASAKCLADAPVDLPPPPPPEAGPEPPPRLWALSDVHTDHGENLDWLKRMCSRTDLRRDGLILAGDVSSRFSILRETLQLCKRAFADVSFVPGNHDVWVTRGEPWADSLSKLRAVDALCDELGVRRTPAIMGGCVVAPLCAWHHAAFDREPEVTGWAGLPPASQVISDFYLCKFPGLSLCGNQPVCRVHFSAMTRPCWLRRAMGNRHRHAIEQ
;
A
#
# COMPACT_ATOMS: atom_id res chain seq x y z
N MET A 1 9.96 -2.91 43.26
CA MET A 1 8.91 -3.70 42.58
C MET A 1 8.45 -4.79 43.53
N LEU A 2 7.17 -5.16 43.50
CA LEU A 2 6.66 -6.27 44.34
C LEU A 2 6.34 -7.47 43.45
N ILE A 3 6.23 -8.65 44.06
CA ILE A 3 5.83 -9.89 43.39
C ILE A 3 4.66 -10.53 44.13
N VAL A 4 3.73 -11.14 43.39
CA VAL A 4 2.66 -11.96 43.99
C VAL A 4 3.27 -13.23 44.59
N LYS A 5 3.27 -13.34 45.92
CA LYS A 5 3.90 -14.48 46.63
C LYS A 5 2.96 -15.66 46.88
N ASN A 6 1.66 -15.38 46.99
CA ASN A 6 0.61 -16.38 47.21
C ASN A 6 0.16 -17.00 45.88
N LYS A 7 -0.81 -17.93 45.91
CA LYS A 7 -1.37 -18.55 44.69
C LYS A 7 -1.81 -17.51 43.65
N ALA A 8 -2.43 -16.42 44.11
CA ALA A 8 -2.81 -15.28 43.30
C ALA A 8 -3.11 -14.06 44.18
N ALA A 9 -3.23 -12.88 43.54
CA ALA A 9 -3.68 -11.63 44.15
C ALA A 9 -4.90 -11.09 43.38
N LEU A 10 -6.03 -10.95 44.07
CA LEU A 10 -7.20 -10.26 43.53
C LEU A 10 -6.94 -8.76 43.47
N VAL A 11 -7.21 -8.15 42.32
CA VAL A 11 -7.11 -6.72 42.08
C VAL A 11 -8.51 -6.12 42.05
N ARG A 12 -8.72 -5.07 42.84
CA ARG A 12 -9.99 -4.35 42.93
C ARG A 12 -9.87 -2.95 42.34
N ALA A 13 -10.98 -2.40 41.87
CA ALA A 13 -11.03 -1.03 41.33
C ALA A 13 -10.64 0.03 42.38
N GLY A 14 -10.85 -0.26 43.67
CA GLY A 14 -10.52 0.60 44.80
C GLY A 14 -9.94 -0.18 46.00
N PRO A 15 -9.44 0.52 47.03
CA PRO A 15 -8.77 -0.10 48.18
C PRO A 15 -9.71 -0.88 49.11
N SER A 16 -11.03 -0.64 49.00
CA SER A 16 -12.03 -1.31 49.82
C SER A 16 -12.35 -2.73 49.35
N LEU A 17 -12.71 -3.63 50.28
CA LEU A 17 -13.29 -4.93 49.98
C LEU A 17 -14.63 -4.86 49.25
N ALA A 18 -15.35 -3.74 49.38
CA ALA A 18 -16.61 -3.51 48.67
C ALA A 18 -16.40 -3.11 47.20
N SER A 19 -15.19 -2.72 46.79
CA SER A 19 -14.89 -2.35 45.41
C SER A 19 -14.88 -3.56 44.49
N ASP A 20 -15.36 -3.40 43.25
CA ASP A 20 -15.42 -4.47 42.25
C ASP A 20 -14.06 -5.11 42.00
N VAL A 21 -14.06 -6.43 41.83
CA VAL A 21 -12.88 -7.18 41.39
C VAL A 21 -12.73 -6.98 39.89
N ILE A 22 -11.60 -6.40 39.49
CA ILE A 22 -11.30 -6.10 38.08
C ILE A 22 -10.41 -7.17 37.43
N GLY A 23 -9.82 -8.05 38.24
CA GLY A 23 -9.05 -9.19 37.75
C GLY A 23 -8.22 -9.86 38.84
N GLU A 24 -7.46 -10.86 38.43
CA GLU A 24 -6.63 -11.68 39.31
C GLU A 24 -5.23 -11.81 38.71
N LEU A 25 -4.20 -11.63 39.54
CA LEU A 25 -2.80 -11.76 39.12
C LEU A 25 -2.20 -13.04 39.72
N PRO A 26 -1.66 -13.96 38.89
CA PRO A 26 -1.13 -15.24 39.37
C PRO A 26 0.16 -15.07 40.19
N LYS A 27 0.51 -16.12 40.97
CA LYS A 27 1.81 -16.21 41.67
C LYS A 27 2.97 -15.92 40.73
N GLY A 28 3.94 -15.14 41.18
CA GLY A 28 5.13 -14.78 40.41
C GLY A 28 4.98 -13.54 39.53
N THR A 29 3.77 -12.96 39.44
CA THR A 29 3.57 -11.71 38.69
C THR A 29 4.31 -10.56 39.37
N VAL A 30 5.17 -9.88 38.61
CA VAL A 30 5.88 -8.67 39.05
C VAL A 30 4.98 -7.46 38.88
N LEU A 31 4.93 -6.63 39.91
CA LEU A 31 4.05 -5.49 40.03
C LEU A 31 4.86 -4.20 40.12
N THR A 32 4.48 -3.24 39.30
CA THR A 32 4.79 -1.83 39.56
C THR A 32 3.75 -1.33 40.53
N CYS A 33 4.17 -0.92 41.73
CA CYS A 33 3.25 -0.51 42.79
C CYS A 33 3.35 0.99 43.04
N GLY A 34 2.21 1.62 43.29
CA GLY A 34 2.09 3.03 43.65
C GLY A 34 1.94 3.21 45.16
N GLU A 35 0.89 3.90 45.56
CA GLU A 35 0.65 4.26 46.95
C GLU A 35 0.28 3.06 47.84
N SER A 36 0.47 3.25 49.16
CA SER A 36 -0.03 2.33 50.19
C SER A 36 -1.28 2.93 50.81
N ALA A 37 -2.28 2.09 51.07
CA ALA A 37 -3.46 2.47 51.83
C ALA A 37 -3.78 1.41 52.88
N PHE A 38 -4.47 1.81 53.94
CA PHE A 38 -5.04 0.88 54.92
C PHE A 38 -6.55 1.02 54.91
N HIS A 39 -7.25 -0.06 54.57
CA HIS A 39 -8.70 -0.06 54.43
C HIS A 39 -9.26 -1.43 54.84
N ASP A 40 -10.42 -1.44 55.50
CA ASP A 40 -11.09 -2.67 56.00
C ASP A 40 -10.16 -3.59 56.82
N GLY A 41 -9.29 -3.01 57.64
CA GLY A 41 -8.33 -3.76 58.48
C GLY A 41 -7.19 -4.43 57.70
N VAL A 42 -7.02 -4.13 56.42
CA VAL A 42 -6.01 -4.75 55.55
C VAL A 42 -5.17 -3.69 54.86
N ALA A 43 -3.85 -3.83 54.95
CA ALA A 43 -2.92 -3.03 54.15
C ALA A 43 -3.06 -3.38 52.66
N ARG A 44 -3.14 -2.35 51.83
CA ARG A 44 -3.32 -2.40 50.38
C ARG A 44 -2.16 -1.72 49.68
N ARG A 45 -1.83 -2.22 48.49
CA ARG A 45 -0.92 -1.55 47.57
C ARG A 45 -1.64 -1.29 46.26
N GLU A 46 -1.49 -0.07 45.76
CA GLU A 46 -1.90 0.26 44.41
C GLU A 46 -1.00 -0.49 43.42
N VAL A 47 -1.60 -1.19 42.48
CA VAL A 47 -0.95 -1.82 41.34
C VAL A 47 -1.11 -0.87 40.16
N LEU A 48 0.01 -0.41 39.60
CA LEU A 48 0.03 0.45 38.41
C LEU A 48 0.16 -0.38 37.13
N ALA A 49 0.85 -1.53 37.20
CA ALA A 49 1.00 -2.50 36.13
C ALA A 49 1.20 -3.92 36.74
N PRO A 50 0.75 -5.00 36.07
CA PRO A 50 0.14 -5.03 34.73
C PRO A 50 -1.36 -4.70 34.69
N LEU A 51 -2.04 -4.68 35.84
CA LEU A 51 -3.47 -4.38 35.94
C LEU A 51 -3.69 -3.27 36.96
N LYS A 52 -4.15 -2.09 36.50
CA LYS A 52 -4.31 -0.92 37.36
C LYS A 52 -5.44 -1.11 38.38
N GLY A 53 -5.12 -1.09 39.67
CA GLY A 53 -6.10 -1.24 40.76
C GLY A 53 -5.44 -1.44 42.12
N TRP A 54 -6.10 -2.15 43.04
CA TRP A 54 -5.64 -2.32 44.42
C TRP A 54 -5.59 -3.80 44.82
N ALA A 55 -4.44 -4.22 45.35
CA ALA A 55 -4.22 -5.58 45.85
C ALA A 55 -3.93 -5.58 47.37
N SER A 56 -4.23 -6.69 48.03
CA SER A 56 -3.83 -6.87 49.44
C SER A 56 -2.31 -7.02 49.55
N ALA A 57 -1.68 -6.20 50.39
CA ALA A 57 -0.25 -6.28 50.67
C ALA A 57 0.14 -7.65 51.26
N LYS A 58 -0.80 -8.38 51.88
CA LYS A 58 -0.57 -9.74 52.40
C LYS A 58 -0.23 -10.75 51.30
N CYS A 59 -0.67 -10.50 50.06
CA CYS A 59 -0.38 -11.37 48.91
C CYS A 59 0.92 -11.02 48.19
N LEU A 60 1.62 -9.97 48.64
CA LEU A 60 2.80 -9.41 47.98
C LEU A 60 4.07 -9.65 48.82
N ALA A 61 5.21 -9.73 48.14
CA ALA A 61 6.56 -9.70 48.69
C ALA A 61 7.44 -8.78 47.84
N ASP A 62 8.60 -8.39 48.36
CA ASP A 62 9.62 -7.75 47.55
C ASP A 62 10.08 -8.69 46.43
N ALA A 63 10.17 -8.16 45.21
CA ALA A 63 10.68 -8.94 44.09
C ALA A 63 12.20 -9.20 44.30
N PRO A 64 12.70 -10.42 44.04
CA PRO A 64 14.14 -10.68 44.01
C PRO A 64 14.83 -9.72 43.04
N VAL A 65 16.02 -9.23 43.41
CA VAL A 65 16.78 -8.20 42.67
C VAL A 65 17.20 -8.66 41.26
N ASP A 66 17.11 -9.96 40.97
CA ASP A 66 17.63 -10.61 39.77
C ASP A 66 16.54 -11.26 38.91
N LEU A 67 15.39 -10.59 38.73
CA LEU A 67 14.36 -11.06 37.81
C LEU A 67 14.70 -10.66 36.38
N PRO A 68 14.59 -11.60 35.41
CA PRO A 68 14.73 -11.24 34.00
C PRO A 68 13.69 -10.18 33.63
N PRO A 69 14.01 -9.26 32.70
CA PRO A 69 13.06 -8.24 32.25
C PRO A 69 11.77 -8.92 31.77
N PRO A 70 10.60 -8.29 31.97
CA PRO A 70 9.34 -8.86 31.52
C PRO A 70 9.44 -9.14 30.01
N PRO A 71 8.85 -10.26 29.54
CA PRO A 71 8.75 -10.49 28.10
C PRO A 71 8.08 -9.27 27.46
N PRO A 72 8.55 -8.82 26.28
CA PRO A 72 7.91 -7.72 25.57
C PRO A 72 6.41 -8.04 25.43
N PRO A 73 5.52 -7.03 25.53
CA PRO A 73 4.08 -7.26 25.35
C PRO A 73 3.88 -8.02 24.05
N GLU A 74 3.08 -9.10 24.10
CA GLU A 74 2.71 -9.83 22.88
C GLU A 74 2.24 -8.80 21.85
N ALA A 75 2.94 -8.74 20.72
CA ALA A 75 2.55 -7.87 19.64
C ALA A 75 1.11 -8.21 19.30
N GLY A 76 0.19 -7.25 19.47
CA GLY A 76 -1.19 -7.41 19.03
C GLY A 76 -1.23 -7.86 17.56
N PRO A 77 -2.35 -8.43 17.08
CA PRO A 77 -2.42 -8.92 15.71
C PRO A 77 -1.92 -7.84 14.75
N GLU A 78 -0.89 -8.18 13.96
CA GLU A 78 -0.29 -7.20 13.04
C GLU A 78 -1.39 -6.60 12.16
N PRO A 79 -1.37 -5.29 11.91
CA PRO A 79 -2.39 -4.66 11.08
C PRO A 79 -2.43 -5.33 9.70
N PRO A 80 -3.62 -5.43 9.08
CA PRO A 80 -3.76 -6.05 7.77
C PRO A 80 -2.94 -5.28 6.71
N PRO A 81 -2.46 -5.96 5.65
CA PRO A 81 -1.81 -5.33 4.51
C PRO A 81 -2.59 -4.14 3.95
N ARG A 82 -1.90 -3.03 3.69
CA ARG A 82 -2.50 -1.83 3.07
C ARG A 82 -2.36 -1.88 1.55
N LEU A 83 -3.24 -1.18 0.86
CA LEU A 83 -3.14 -0.93 -0.58
C LEU A 83 -2.95 0.57 -0.82
N TRP A 84 -1.85 0.93 -1.46
CA TRP A 84 -1.50 2.29 -1.83
C TRP A 84 -1.74 2.54 -3.31
N ALA A 85 -1.96 3.80 -3.69
CA ALA A 85 -2.08 4.21 -5.08
C ALA A 85 -1.32 5.52 -5.32
N LEU A 86 -0.62 5.59 -6.44
CA LEU A 86 0.11 6.75 -6.94
C LEU A 86 -0.06 6.81 -8.48
N SER A 87 -0.04 8.01 -9.03
CA SER A 87 0.02 8.29 -10.48
C SER A 87 0.86 9.56 -10.69
N ASP A 88 1.20 9.85 -11.95
CA ASP A 88 1.82 11.13 -12.34
C ASP A 88 3.09 11.45 -11.53
N VAL A 89 3.87 10.40 -11.19
CA VAL A 89 5.06 10.56 -10.35
C VAL A 89 6.15 11.31 -11.12
N HIS A 90 6.19 11.17 -12.46
CA HIS A 90 7.16 11.84 -13.33
C HIS A 90 8.60 11.84 -12.78
N THR A 91 9.11 10.66 -12.50
CA THR A 91 10.49 10.43 -11.99
C THR A 91 11.60 10.85 -12.97
N ASP A 92 11.24 11.37 -14.15
CA ASP A 92 12.17 12.15 -14.98
C ASP A 92 12.71 13.38 -14.24
N HIS A 93 11.92 13.94 -13.32
CA HIS A 93 12.36 14.96 -12.38
C HIS A 93 13.13 14.32 -11.22
N GLY A 94 14.37 14.74 -11.02
CA GLY A 94 15.26 14.19 -9.99
C GLY A 94 14.66 14.32 -8.59
N GLU A 95 13.97 15.42 -8.31
CA GLU A 95 13.29 15.67 -7.03
C GLU A 95 12.19 14.64 -6.75
N ASN A 96 11.43 14.25 -7.78
CA ASN A 96 10.37 13.26 -7.67
C ASN A 96 10.95 11.85 -7.48
N LEU A 97 12.02 11.52 -8.21
CA LEU A 97 12.73 10.26 -8.02
C LEU A 97 13.35 10.17 -6.61
N ASP A 98 13.93 11.25 -6.11
CA ASP A 98 14.50 11.31 -4.77
C ASP A 98 13.42 11.21 -3.67
N TRP A 99 12.27 11.85 -3.89
CA TRP A 99 11.10 11.67 -3.03
C TRP A 99 10.66 10.20 -3.00
N LEU A 100 10.57 9.55 -4.16
CA LEU A 100 10.19 8.15 -4.24
C LEU A 100 11.23 7.23 -3.57
N LYS A 101 12.53 7.51 -3.72
CA LYS A 101 13.63 6.81 -3.03
C LYS A 101 13.48 6.89 -1.51
N ARG A 102 13.16 8.06 -0.97
CA ARG A 102 12.89 8.26 0.47
C ARG A 102 11.64 7.53 0.93
N MET A 103 10.59 7.48 0.10
CA MET A 103 9.36 6.75 0.44
C MET A 103 9.63 5.24 0.46
N CYS A 104 10.28 4.71 -0.58
CA CYS A 104 10.58 3.29 -0.75
C CYS A 104 11.67 2.75 0.19
N SER A 105 12.42 3.62 0.90
CA SER A 105 13.38 3.18 1.93
C SER A 105 12.72 2.72 3.23
N ARG A 106 11.43 3.04 3.42
CA ARG A 106 10.64 2.60 4.57
C ARG A 106 10.48 1.08 4.59
N THR A 107 10.57 0.50 5.78
CA THR A 107 10.43 -0.95 6.00
C THR A 107 9.00 -1.38 6.27
N ASP A 108 8.13 -0.47 6.72
CA ASP A 108 6.72 -0.75 7.03
C ASP A 108 5.84 -1.01 5.79
N LEU A 109 6.40 -0.85 4.59
CA LEU A 109 5.71 -1.05 3.31
C LEU A 109 5.85 -2.48 2.77
N ARG A 110 6.71 -3.32 3.37
CA ARG A 110 7.07 -4.65 2.85
C ARG A 110 5.91 -5.64 2.78
N ARG A 111 4.81 -5.36 3.48
CA ARG A 111 3.59 -6.17 3.48
C ARG A 111 2.48 -5.57 2.61
N ASP A 112 2.68 -4.34 2.13
CA ASP A 112 1.66 -3.57 1.43
C ASP A 112 1.71 -3.75 -0.09
N GLY A 113 0.58 -3.51 -0.76
CA GLY A 113 0.50 -3.41 -2.21
C GLY A 113 0.58 -1.96 -2.69
N LEU A 114 1.11 -1.74 -3.89
CA LEU A 114 1.14 -0.44 -4.56
C LEU A 114 0.51 -0.51 -5.96
N ILE A 115 -0.36 0.43 -6.28
CA ILE A 115 -0.83 0.71 -7.64
C ILE A 115 -0.08 1.95 -8.16
N LEU A 116 0.60 1.79 -9.28
CA LEU A 116 1.17 2.88 -10.08
C LEU A 116 0.30 3.06 -11.34
N ALA A 117 -0.56 4.07 -11.32
CA ALA A 117 -1.58 4.31 -12.34
C ALA A 117 -1.11 5.29 -13.42
N GLY A 118 0.07 5.03 -14.00
CA GLY A 118 0.59 5.76 -15.16
C GLY A 118 1.43 6.99 -14.83
N ASP A 119 2.02 7.52 -15.89
CA ASP A 119 2.83 8.74 -15.95
C ASP A 119 4.01 8.74 -14.96
N VAL A 120 4.78 7.66 -15.02
CA VAL A 120 5.98 7.47 -14.19
C VAL A 120 7.21 8.07 -14.85
N SER A 121 7.51 7.74 -16.11
CA SER A 121 8.64 8.30 -16.84
C SER A 121 8.59 8.03 -18.34
N SER A 122 8.94 9.05 -19.13
CA SER A 122 9.13 8.92 -20.57
C SER A 122 10.45 8.25 -20.96
N ARG A 123 11.41 8.11 -20.04
CA ARG A 123 12.71 7.49 -20.28
C ARG A 123 12.70 6.05 -19.78
N PHE A 124 12.96 5.09 -20.68
CA PHE A 124 12.83 3.67 -20.35
C PHE A 124 13.74 3.23 -19.18
N SER A 125 14.95 3.78 -19.10
CA SER A 125 15.89 3.49 -18.01
C SER A 125 15.38 3.96 -16.64
N ILE A 126 14.74 5.13 -16.59
CA ILE A 126 14.21 5.72 -15.36
C ILE A 126 12.94 4.99 -14.93
N LEU A 127 12.05 4.67 -15.87
CA LEU A 127 10.89 3.81 -15.61
C LEU A 127 11.32 2.46 -14.98
N ARG A 128 12.37 1.83 -15.53
CA ARG A 128 12.96 0.61 -14.94
C ARG A 128 13.45 0.83 -13.52
N GLU A 129 14.23 1.88 -13.27
CA GLU A 129 14.74 2.20 -11.92
C GLU A 129 13.58 2.39 -10.92
N THR A 130 12.55 3.13 -11.32
CA THR A 130 11.37 3.42 -10.51
C THR A 130 10.57 2.15 -10.19
N LEU A 131 10.26 1.32 -11.20
CA LEU A 131 9.54 0.07 -10.97
C LEU A 131 10.34 -0.90 -10.09
N GLN A 132 11.65 -1.01 -10.30
CA GLN A 132 12.55 -1.82 -9.47
C GLN A 132 12.58 -1.33 -8.02
N LEU A 133 12.62 -0.02 -7.82
CA LEU A 133 12.59 0.60 -6.49
C LEU A 133 11.28 0.24 -5.76
N CYS A 134 10.14 0.38 -6.44
CA CYS A 134 8.83 0.04 -5.88
C CYS A 134 8.72 -1.47 -5.58
N LYS A 135 9.18 -2.33 -6.49
CA LYS A 135 9.18 -3.79 -6.28
C LYS A 135 10.03 -4.25 -5.10
N ARG A 136 11.09 -3.52 -4.74
CA ARG A 136 11.87 -3.78 -3.53
C ARG A 136 11.18 -3.30 -2.25
N ALA A 137 10.33 -2.28 -2.36
CA ALA A 137 9.72 -1.62 -1.21
C ALA A 137 8.40 -2.29 -0.76
N PHE A 138 7.58 -2.70 -1.72
CA PHE A 138 6.24 -3.24 -1.53
C PHE A 138 6.19 -4.76 -1.75
N ALA A 139 5.24 -5.44 -1.11
CA ALA A 139 4.98 -6.86 -1.34
C ALA A 139 4.54 -7.12 -2.78
N ASP A 140 3.71 -6.22 -3.31
CA ASP A 140 3.15 -6.35 -4.64
C ASP A 140 2.99 -4.98 -5.31
N VAL A 141 3.20 -4.93 -6.63
CA VAL A 141 3.11 -3.69 -7.40
C VAL A 141 2.32 -3.96 -8.66
N SER A 142 1.27 -3.17 -8.87
CA SER A 142 0.48 -3.15 -10.09
C SER A 142 0.80 -1.87 -10.86
N PHE A 143 1.04 -1.96 -12.17
CA PHE A 143 1.33 -0.82 -13.02
C PHE A 143 0.44 -0.82 -14.25
N VAL A 144 -0.02 0.37 -14.64
CA VAL A 144 -0.60 0.65 -15.96
C VAL A 144 0.20 1.79 -16.56
N PRO A 145 0.72 1.67 -17.80
CA PRO A 145 1.39 2.79 -18.44
C PRO A 145 0.39 3.89 -18.81
N GLY A 146 0.77 5.14 -18.54
CA GLY A 146 0.10 6.33 -19.04
C GLY A 146 0.63 6.77 -20.40
N ASN A 147 0.21 7.96 -20.85
CA ASN A 147 0.68 8.59 -22.09
C ASN A 147 2.18 8.88 -22.04
N HIS A 148 2.64 9.48 -20.95
CA HIS A 148 4.03 9.87 -20.78
C HIS A 148 4.98 8.67 -20.87
N ASP A 149 4.56 7.53 -20.30
CA ASP A 149 5.35 6.29 -20.28
C ASP A 149 5.64 5.73 -21.68
N VAL A 150 4.80 6.05 -22.67
CA VAL A 150 4.95 5.58 -24.06
C VAL A 150 5.26 6.70 -25.06
N TRP A 151 5.57 7.90 -24.60
CA TRP A 151 6.08 8.97 -25.45
C TRP A 151 7.33 8.53 -26.20
N VAL A 152 7.38 8.84 -27.49
CA VAL A 152 8.56 8.61 -28.35
C VAL A 152 9.38 9.88 -28.37
N THR A 153 10.35 9.95 -27.46
CA THR A 153 11.25 11.10 -27.29
C THR A 153 12.57 10.90 -28.04
N ARG A 154 13.26 12.01 -28.34
CA ARG A 154 14.57 11.97 -29.00
C ARG A 154 15.59 11.31 -28.06
N GLY A 155 16.35 10.34 -28.59
CA GLY A 155 17.40 9.65 -27.84
C GLY A 155 16.97 8.30 -27.24
N GLU A 156 15.69 7.95 -27.32
CA GLU A 156 15.20 6.61 -27.00
C GLU A 156 15.12 5.74 -28.29
N PRO A 157 15.37 4.42 -28.21
CA PRO A 157 15.48 3.54 -29.37
C PRO A 157 14.12 3.05 -29.93
N TRP A 158 13.05 3.82 -29.73
CA TRP A 158 11.69 3.39 -30.08
C TRP A 158 11.22 4.03 -31.38
N ALA A 159 10.76 3.21 -32.32
CA ALA A 159 10.20 3.70 -33.57
C ALA A 159 8.81 4.33 -33.36
N ASP A 160 8.02 3.74 -32.46
CA ASP A 160 6.64 4.12 -32.20
C ASP A 160 6.19 3.73 -30.76
N SER A 161 5.06 4.27 -30.30
CA SER A 161 4.53 4.05 -28.95
C SER A 161 4.07 2.61 -28.72
N LEU A 162 3.65 1.85 -29.76
CA LEU A 162 3.33 0.43 -29.60
C LEU A 162 4.58 -0.41 -29.31
N SER A 163 5.70 -0.08 -29.98
CA SER A 163 6.99 -0.75 -29.76
C SER A 163 7.51 -0.51 -28.34
N LYS A 164 7.38 0.73 -27.86
CA LYS A 164 7.73 1.08 -26.48
C LYS A 164 6.79 0.43 -25.46
N LEU A 165 5.48 0.43 -25.70
CA LEU A 165 4.51 -0.25 -24.84
C LEU A 165 4.84 -1.74 -24.68
N ARG A 166 5.17 -2.44 -25.77
CA ARG A 166 5.62 -3.84 -25.70
C ARG A 166 6.89 -4.03 -24.87
N ALA A 167 7.82 -3.09 -24.94
CA ALA A 167 9.04 -3.13 -24.11
C ALA A 167 8.73 -2.87 -22.63
N VAL A 168 7.81 -1.96 -22.33
CA VAL A 168 7.32 -1.70 -20.96
C VAL A 168 6.59 -2.93 -20.41
N ASP A 169 5.79 -3.60 -21.24
CA ASP A 169 5.14 -4.86 -20.88
C ASP A 169 6.15 -5.95 -20.52
N ALA A 170 7.19 -6.12 -21.35
CA ALA A 170 8.27 -7.08 -21.10
C ALA A 170 9.07 -6.72 -19.83
N LEU A 171 9.32 -5.43 -19.59
CA LEU A 171 9.95 -4.94 -18.36
C LEU A 171 9.12 -5.29 -17.12
N CYS A 172 7.80 -5.13 -17.20
CA CYS A 172 6.92 -5.48 -16.08
C CYS A 172 6.94 -6.99 -15.80
N ASP A 173 6.96 -7.82 -16.84
CA ASP A 173 7.11 -9.28 -16.69
C ASP A 173 8.46 -9.65 -16.06
N GLU A 174 9.55 -9.02 -16.50
CA GLU A 174 10.89 -9.20 -15.95
C GLU A 174 10.94 -8.87 -14.45
N LEU A 175 10.29 -7.79 -14.03
CA LEU A 175 10.30 -7.30 -12.65
C LEU A 175 9.22 -7.90 -11.75
N GLY A 176 8.32 -8.74 -12.30
CA GLY A 176 7.16 -9.25 -11.58
C GLY A 176 6.19 -8.13 -11.13
N VAL A 177 6.05 -7.09 -11.95
CA VAL A 177 5.05 -6.04 -11.81
C VAL A 177 3.76 -6.48 -12.48
N ARG A 178 2.65 -6.43 -11.75
CA ARG A 178 1.35 -6.87 -12.26
C ARG A 178 0.76 -5.86 -13.22
N ARG A 179 0.22 -6.38 -14.32
CA ARG A 179 -0.61 -5.63 -15.27
C ARG A 179 -1.98 -6.28 -15.43
N THR A 180 -2.30 -7.19 -14.50
CA THR A 180 -3.37 -8.17 -14.58
C THR A 180 -4.25 -8.14 -13.35
N PRO A 181 -5.57 -8.43 -13.44
CA PRO A 181 -6.41 -8.56 -12.27
C PRO A 181 -5.81 -9.49 -11.21
N ALA A 182 -5.68 -8.99 -9.99
CA ALA A 182 -5.07 -9.69 -8.88
C ALA A 182 -5.65 -9.22 -7.54
N ILE A 183 -5.47 -10.02 -6.49
CA ILE A 183 -5.81 -9.62 -5.13
C ILE A 183 -4.56 -8.98 -4.51
N MET A 184 -4.67 -7.72 -4.09
CA MET A 184 -3.60 -6.94 -3.44
C MET A 184 -4.19 -6.17 -2.27
N GLY A 185 -3.56 -6.26 -1.09
CA GLY A 185 -4.04 -5.56 0.11
C GLY A 185 -5.49 -5.89 0.49
N GLY A 186 -5.97 -7.11 0.20
CA GLY A 186 -7.36 -7.52 0.42
C GLY A 186 -8.37 -7.06 -0.65
N CYS A 187 -7.95 -6.32 -1.67
CA CYS A 187 -8.80 -5.81 -2.74
C CYS A 187 -8.52 -6.49 -4.08
N VAL A 188 -9.54 -6.60 -4.94
CA VAL A 188 -9.34 -6.95 -6.35
C VAL A 188 -8.89 -5.68 -7.09
N VAL A 189 -7.67 -5.70 -7.61
CA VAL A 189 -7.10 -4.65 -8.46
C VAL A 189 -7.20 -5.11 -9.89
N ALA A 190 -7.85 -4.34 -10.77
CA ALA A 190 -8.03 -4.65 -12.19
C ALA A 190 -7.41 -3.54 -13.07
N PRO A 191 -6.15 -3.70 -13.50
CA PRO A 191 -5.44 -2.67 -14.26
C PRO A 191 -6.04 -2.52 -15.67
N LEU A 192 -6.39 -1.30 -16.07
CA LEU A 192 -7.00 -1.00 -17.37
C LEU A 192 -6.11 -0.08 -18.20
N CYS A 193 -5.53 -0.62 -19.28
CA CYS A 193 -4.92 0.21 -20.32
C CYS A 193 -6.02 0.72 -21.27
N ALA A 194 -6.22 2.03 -21.26
CA ALA A 194 -7.15 2.79 -22.10
C ALA A 194 -6.47 4.08 -22.57
N TRP A 195 -7.04 4.74 -23.58
CA TRP A 195 -6.47 5.97 -24.15
C TRP A 195 -7.52 7.04 -24.34
N HIS A 196 -7.08 8.30 -24.33
CA HIS A 196 -7.90 9.44 -24.70
C HIS A 196 -7.97 9.59 -26.24
N HIS A 197 -8.91 10.40 -26.69
CA HIS A 197 -9.08 10.70 -28.11
C HIS A 197 -9.66 12.11 -28.23
N ALA A 198 -9.26 12.89 -29.24
CA ALA A 198 -9.75 14.26 -29.40
C ALA A 198 -11.28 14.34 -29.47
N ALA A 199 -11.96 13.33 -30.03
CA ALA A 199 -13.43 13.26 -30.06
C ALA A 199 -14.13 13.12 -28.68
N PHE A 200 -13.37 12.91 -27.59
CA PHE A 200 -13.92 12.97 -26.23
C PHE A 200 -13.98 14.40 -25.70
N ASP A 201 -13.23 15.32 -26.29
CA ASP A 201 -13.39 16.73 -26.04
C ASP A 201 -14.68 17.22 -26.73
N ARG A 202 -15.60 17.72 -25.92
CA ARG A 202 -16.88 18.31 -26.35
C ARG A 202 -17.07 19.71 -25.78
N GLU A 203 -16.02 20.24 -25.14
CA GLU A 203 -16.09 21.57 -24.58
C GLU A 203 -16.14 22.61 -25.70
N PRO A 204 -16.89 23.71 -25.53
CA PRO A 204 -16.89 24.78 -26.49
C PRO A 204 -15.52 25.47 -26.52
N GLU A 205 -15.13 25.95 -27.70
CA GLU A 205 -13.93 26.76 -27.86
C GLU A 205 -13.95 27.99 -26.93
N VAL A 206 -12.80 28.30 -26.34
CA VAL A 206 -12.67 29.46 -25.44
C VAL A 206 -12.83 30.75 -26.23
N THR A 207 -13.94 31.44 -26.02
CA THR A 207 -14.20 32.73 -26.67
C THR A 207 -13.61 33.90 -25.87
N GLY A 208 -13.18 34.96 -26.55
CA GLY A 208 -12.74 36.22 -25.91
C GLY A 208 -11.22 36.37 -25.74
N TRP A 209 -10.44 35.37 -26.14
CA TRP A 209 -8.98 35.42 -26.19
C TRP A 209 -8.50 35.11 -27.62
N ALA A 210 -7.72 36.01 -28.21
CA ALA A 210 -7.20 35.83 -29.57
C ALA A 210 -5.87 35.06 -29.56
N GLY A 211 -5.66 34.22 -30.58
CA GLY A 211 -4.39 33.52 -30.78
C GLY A 211 -4.17 32.29 -29.88
N LEU A 212 -5.24 31.74 -29.28
CA LEU A 212 -5.15 30.47 -28.58
C LEU A 212 -4.82 29.35 -29.58
N PRO A 213 -3.70 28.61 -29.40
CA PRO A 213 -3.39 27.48 -30.26
C PRO A 213 -4.38 26.33 -29.99
N PRO A 214 -4.73 25.53 -31.01
CA PRO A 214 -5.58 24.36 -30.82
C PRO A 214 -4.91 23.33 -29.92
N ALA A 215 -5.70 22.51 -29.21
CA ALA A 215 -5.21 21.44 -28.34
C ALA A 215 -4.17 20.53 -29.04
N SER A 216 -4.35 20.27 -30.34
CA SER A 216 -3.42 19.50 -31.19
C SER A 216 -1.99 20.04 -31.23
N GLN A 217 -1.79 21.33 -30.91
CA GLN A 217 -0.48 21.99 -30.90
C GLN A 217 0.14 22.10 -29.50
N VAL A 218 -0.66 22.00 -28.43
CA VAL A 218 -0.19 22.22 -27.04
C VAL A 218 -0.17 20.96 -26.20
N ILE A 219 -0.99 19.95 -26.54
CA ILE A 219 -0.99 18.67 -25.84
C ILE A 219 0.08 17.77 -26.45
N SER A 220 1.11 17.50 -25.65
CA SER A 220 2.27 16.69 -26.04
C SER A 220 1.92 15.33 -26.62
N ASP A 221 0.85 14.72 -26.13
CA ASP A 221 0.42 13.40 -26.56
C ASP A 221 0.15 13.31 -28.05
N PHE A 222 -0.36 14.39 -28.66
CA PHE A 222 -0.72 14.38 -30.08
C PHE A 222 0.47 14.29 -31.03
N TYR A 223 1.69 14.59 -30.56
CA TYR A 223 2.90 14.49 -31.37
C TYR A 223 3.97 13.55 -30.78
N LEU A 224 3.92 13.25 -29.48
CA LEU A 224 4.83 12.30 -28.84
C LEU A 224 4.27 10.88 -28.79
N CYS A 225 2.95 10.70 -28.79
CA CYS A 225 2.35 9.37 -28.94
C CYS A 225 2.20 9.02 -30.42
N LYS A 226 2.96 8.01 -30.87
CA LYS A 226 3.01 7.58 -32.27
C LYS A 226 2.44 6.17 -32.36
N PHE A 227 1.19 6.05 -32.80
CA PHE A 227 0.54 4.75 -32.96
C PHE A 227 0.37 4.45 -34.46
N PRO A 228 1.12 3.49 -35.04
CA PRO A 228 1.04 3.19 -36.47
C PRO A 228 -0.38 2.81 -36.89
N GLY A 229 -0.91 3.48 -37.92
CA GLY A 229 -2.27 3.25 -38.42
C GLY A 229 -3.39 3.81 -37.52
N LEU A 230 -3.05 4.58 -36.49
CA LEU A 230 -3.98 5.19 -35.54
C LEU A 230 -3.68 6.70 -35.43
N SER A 231 -4.72 7.51 -35.27
CA SER A 231 -4.59 8.96 -35.06
C SER A 231 -5.38 9.37 -33.83
N LEU A 232 -4.78 10.24 -33.01
CA LEU A 232 -5.42 10.79 -31.81
C LEU A 232 -6.29 12.03 -32.10
N CYS A 233 -6.14 12.64 -33.29
CA CYS A 233 -6.80 13.88 -33.69
C CYS A 233 -7.82 13.72 -34.84
N GLY A 234 -8.07 12.49 -35.32
CA GLY A 234 -8.94 12.22 -36.48
C GLY A 234 -10.21 11.47 -36.10
N ASN A 235 -11.26 11.56 -36.92
CA ASN A 235 -12.55 10.87 -36.68
C ASN A 235 -12.52 9.34 -36.91
N GLN A 236 -11.35 8.72 -36.79
CA GLN A 236 -11.13 7.31 -37.12
C GLN A 236 -11.65 6.39 -35.98
N PRO A 237 -12.60 5.48 -36.24
CA PRO A 237 -13.13 4.57 -35.22
C PRO A 237 -12.11 3.55 -34.68
N VAL A 238 -10.91 3.49 -35.29
CA VAL A 238 -9.88 2.46 -35.05
C VAL A 238 -9.24 2.58 -33.66
N CYS A 239 -9.04 3.79 -33.13
CA CYS A 239 -8.45 3.99 -31.79
C CYS A 239 -9.30 3.35 -30.69
N ARG A 240 -10.63 3.55 -30.72
CA ARG A 240 -11.55 3.05 -29.68
C ARG A 240 -11.55 1.53 -29.57
N VAL A 241 -11.47 0.83 -30.71
CA VAL A 241 -11.43 -0.64 -30.77
C VAL A 241 -10.04 -1.16 -30.37
N HIS A 242 -8.96 -0.50 -30.80
CA HIS A 242 -7.59 -0.98 -30.57
C HIS A 242 -7.19 -0.94 -29.09
N PHE A 243 -7.43 0.17 -28.36
CA PHE A 243 -7.09 0.27 -26.94
C PHE A 243 -7.98 -0.62 -26.05
N SER A 244 -9.30 -0.67 -26.35
CA SER A 244 -10.20 -1.64 -25.70
C SER A 244 -9.77 -3.09 -25.96
N ALA A 245 -9.22 -3.37 -27.15
CA ALA A 245 -8.68 -4.66 -27.51
C ALA A 245 -7.27 -4.92 -26.96
N MET A 246 -6.57 -3.95 -26.37
CA MET A 246 -5.35 -4.22 -25.58
C MET A 246 -5.71 -4.62 -24.15
N THR A 247 -6.79 -4.07 -23.61
CA THR A 247 -7.36 -4.48 -22.31
C THR A 247 -8.11 -5.82 -22.37
N ARG A 248 -8.62 -6.25 -23.53
CA ARG A 248 -9.52 -7.43 -23.66
C ARG A 248 -8.91 -8.83 -23.89
N PRO A 249 -7.72 -9.10 -24.47
CA PRO A 249 -7.44 -10.44 -24.99
C PRO A 249 -6.74 -11.38 -24.01
N CYS A 250 -6.11 -10.88 -22.94
CA CYS A 250 -5.39 -11.71 -21.99
C CYS A 250 -6.28 -12.27 -20.87
N TRP A 251 -7.29 -11.53 -20.38
CA TRP A 251 -8.12 -11.95 -19.23
C TRP A 251 -9.18 -12.99 -19.60
N LEU A 252 -10.00 -12.71 -20.62
CA LEU A 252 -11.16 -13.55 -20.97
C LEU A 252 -10.72 -14.92 -21.47
N ARG A 253 -9.61 -15.02 -22.22
CA ARG A 253 -9.08 -16.29 -22.68
C ARG A 253 -8.45 -17.13 -21.57
N ARG A 254 -7.76 -16.52 -20.61
CA ARG A 254 -7.12 -17.25 -19.49
C ARG A 254 -8.13 -17.67 -18.42
N ALA A 255 -9.16 -16.85 -18.16
CA ALA A 255 -10.29 -17.20 -17.29
C ALA A 255 -11.23 -18.26 -17.91
N MET A 256 -11.32 -18.35 -19.24
CA MET A 256 -12.01 -19.45 -19.93
C MET A 256 -11.16 -20.73 -19.98
N GLY A 257 -9.82 -20.63 -20.11
CA GLY A 257 -8.93 -21.79 -20.07
C GLY A 257 -8.80 -22.46 -18.70
N ASN A 258 -8.89 -21.68 -17.61
CA ASN A 258 -8.82 -22.21 -16.24
C ASN A 258 -10.17 -22.73 -15.68
N ARG A 259 -11.28 -22.56 -16.41
CA ARG A 259 -12.61 -23.04 -15.97
C ARG A 259 -12.85 -24.54 -16.16
N HIS A 260 -11.82 -25.30 -16.55
CA HIS A 260 -11.90 -26.77 -16.70
C HIS A 260 -10.97 -27.57 -15.77
N ARG A 261 -10.39 -26.98 -14.71
CA ARG A 261 -9.53 -27.79 -13.81
C ARG A 261 -9.80 -27.79 -12.32
N HIS A 262 -10.59 -26.89 -11.71
CA HIS A 262 -10.86 -26.94 -10.26
C HIS A 262 -12.34 -26.66 -9.93
N ALA A 263 -13.21 -27.54 -10.41
CA ALA A 263 -14.59 -27.65 -9.93
C ALA A 263 -15.04 -29.11 -9.97
N ILE A 264 -14.27 -29.98 -9.31
CA ILE A 264 -14.71 -31.23 -8.70
C ILE A 264 -13.95 -31.26 -7.37
N GLU A 265 -14.67 -31.48 -6.26
CA GLU A 265 -14.24 -31.40 -4.85
C GLU A 265 -14.36 -30.02 -4.17
N GLN A 266 -15.60 -29.56 -3.96
CA GLN A 266 -16.34 -29.65 -2.69
C GLN A 266 -17.75 -29.07 -2.87
#